data_AF-Q4G3W1-F1
#
_entry.id   AF-Q4G3W1-F1
#
_cell.length_a   1.000
_cell.length_b   1.000
_cell.length_c   1.000
_cell.angle_alpha   90.00
_cell.angle_beta   90.00
_cell.angle_gamma   90.00
#
_symmetry.space_group_name_H-M   'P 1'
#
loop_
_entity.id
_entity.type
_entity.pdbx_description
1 polymer ?
#
loop_
_entity_poly.entity_id
_entity_poly.type
_entity_poly.pdbx_seq_one_letter_code
_entity_poly.pdbx_strand_id
1 'polypeptide(L)'
;QIIVFPEDGIHGFNFTRTSIYPFLDFMPSPQVVGWNPCLEPRRFNDTEVLQRLSCMAIKGDMFLVANLGTKQPCHSSDPGCPDDGRYQFNTNVVFSNKGTLVDRYRKHNL
;
A
#
# COMPACT_ATOMS: atom_id res chain seq x y z
N GLN A 1 -8.18 -5.08 19.29
CA GLN A 1 -8.13 -3.61 19.32
C GLN A 1 -7.70 -3.10 17.95
N ILE A 2 -8.07 -1.88 17.55
CA ILE A 2 -7.78 -1.31 16.24
C ILE A 2 -7.37 0.16 16.37
N ILE A 3 -6.43 0.61 15.54
CA ILE A 3 -6.07 2.01 15.34
C ILE A 3 -6.23 2.38 13.87
N VAL A 4 -6.73 3.60 13.60
CA VAL A 4 -7.00 4.11 12.25
C VAL A 4 -6.27 5.44 12.07
N PHE A 5 -5.43 5.52 11.03
CA PHE A 5 -4.76 6.74 10.61
C PHE A 5 -5.56 7.45 9.50
N PRO A 6 -5.47 8.79 9.39
CA PRO A 6 -6.21 9.57 8.40
C PRO A 6 -5.71 9.35 6.97
N GLU A 7 -6.55 9.73 6.00
CA GLU A 7 -6.17 9.85 4.59
C GLU A 7 -4.99 10.82 4.42
N ASP A 8 -4.06 10.48 3.53
CA ASP A 8 -2.86 11.29 3.22
C ASP A 8 -1.96 11.62 4.43
N GLY A 9 -2.13 10.94 5.58
CA GLY A 9 -1.37 11.21 6.80
C GLY A 9 0.12 10.89 6.74
N ILE A 10 0.56 10.14 5.72
CA ILE A 10 1.96 9.73 5.53
C ILE A 10 2.71 10.67 4.57
N HIS A 11 2.07 11.12 3.49
CA HIS A 11 2.72 11.87 2.41
C HIS A 11 2.08 13.24 2.10
N GLY A 12 0.89 13.56 2.62
CA GLY A 12 0.14 14.76 2.24
C GLY A 12 -0.57 14.63 0.89
N PHE A 13 -1.10 15.72 0.35
CA PHE A 13 -2.11 15.67 -0.73
C PHE A 13 -1.78 16.46 -2.01
N ASN A 14 -0.73 17.28 -2.03
CA ASN A 14 -0.46 18.15 -3.17
C ASN A 14 0.56 17.55 -4.14
N PHE A 15 0.11 16.69 -5.05
CA PHE A 15 0.98 15.98 -5.99
C PHE A 15 0.44 15.86 -7.41
N THR A 16 1.38 15.70 -8.35
CA THR A 16 1.16 15.20 -9.71
C THR A 16 1.49 13.71 -9.78
N ARG A 17 1.10 13.04 -10.88
CA ARG A 17 1.47 11.64 -11.15
C ARG A 17 2.97 11.36 -11.08
N THR A 18 3.81 12.33 -11.43
CA THR A 18 5.27 12.17 -11.42
C THR A 18 5.83 12.47 -10.04
N SER A 19 5.37 13.53 -9.38
CA SER A 19 5.93 13.95 -8.09
C SER A 19 5.53 13.04 -6.93
N ILE A 20 4.40 12.33 -7.02
CA ILE A 20 4.01 11.33 -6.01
C ILE A 20 4.80 10.03 -6.13
N TYR A 21 5.36 9.71 -7.30
CA TYR A 21 5.95 8.39 -7.57
C TYR A 21 6.97 7.89 -6.53
N PRO A 22 7.88 8.74 -5.97
CA PRO A 22 8.82 8.31 -4.93
C PRO A 22 8.17 7.90 -3.60
N PHE A 23 6.90 8.27 -3.38
CA PHE A 23 6.13 7.96 -2.17
C PHE A 23 5.21 6.75 -2.32
N LEU A 24 5.22 6.08 -3.47
CA LEU A 24 4.33 4.96 -3.77
C LEU A 24 4.99 3.62 -3.47
N ASP A 25 4.39 2.86 -2.56
CA ASP A 25 4.77 1.47 -2.32
C ASP A 25 4.21 0.54 -3.42
N PHE A 26 4.99 -0.46 -3.81
CA PHE A 26 4.53 -1.55 -4.66
C PHE A 26 3.46 -2.36 -3.94
N MET A 27 2.33 -2.57 -4.60
CA MET A 27 1.23 -3.37 -4.07
C MET A 27 0.94 -4.54 -5.02
N PRO A 28 1.26 -5.80 -4.66
CA PRO A 28 1.00 -6.96 -5.51
C PRO A 28 -0.50 -7.15 -5.73
N SER A 29 -0.96 -7.83 -6.78
CA SER A 29 -2.40 -8.08 -6.99
C SER A 29 -3.02 -8.88 -5.82
N PRO A 30 -4.28 -8.61 -5.38
CA PRO A 30 -4.79 -9.04 -4.07
C PRO A 30 -5.20 -10.52 -4.01
N GLN A 31 -5.25 -11.21 -5.14
CA GLN A 31 -5.92 -12.52 -5.20
C GLN A 31 -5.03 -13.70 -4.78
N VAL A 32 -3.74 -13.50 -4.48
CA VAL A 32 -2.78 -14.62 -4.52
C VAL A 32 -1.94 -14.82 -3.25
N VAL A 33 -1.86 -13.86 -2.32
CA VAL A 33 -0.80 -13.95 -1.30
C VAL A 33 -1.19 -13.46 0.09
N GLY A 34 -1.26 -14.40 1.05
CA GLY A 34 -1.04 -14.06 2.46
C GLY A 34 0.39 -13.58 2.64
N TRP A 35 0.57 -12.30 3.00
CA TRP A 35 1.88 -11.67 3.11
C TRP A 35 1.99 -10.89 4.42
N ASN A 36 3.10 -11.10 5.11
CA ASN A 36 3.48 -10.30 6.26
C ASN A 36 4.72 -9.46 5.91
N PRO A 37 4.57 -8.17 5.56
CA PRO A 37 5.71 -7.34 5.18
C PRO A 37 6.80 -7.24 6.26
N CYS A 38 6.45 -7.30 7.54
CA CYS A 38 7.43 -7.26 8.62
C CYS A 38 8.29 -8.52 8.70
N LEU A 39 7.68 -9.70 8.54
CA LEU A 39 8.39 -10.98 8.63
C LEU A 39 9.02 -11.40 7.30
N GLU A 40 8.51 -10.89 6.18
CA GLU A 40 8.96 -11.20 4.83
C GLU A 40 9.39 -9.92 4.05
N PRO A 41 10.32 -9.09 4.57
CA PRO A 41 10.60 -7.76 4.02
C PRO A 41 11.30 -7.78 2.67
N ARG A 42 11.82 -8.93 2.24
CA ARG A 42 12.51 -9.12 0.95
C ARG A 42 11.67 -9.84 -0.09
N ARG A 43 10.39 -10.10 0.20
CA ARG A 43 9.49 -10.81 -0.73
C ARG A 43 9.14 -9.95 -1.93
N PHE A 44 8.95 -8.66 -1.70
CA PHE A 44 8.71 -7.65 -2.71
C PHE A 44 9.64 -6.46 -2.45
N ASN A 45 10.03 -5.77 -3.51
CA ASN A 45 10.82 -4.54 -3.43
C ASN A 45 9.88 -3.32 -3.45
N ASP A 46 10.39 -2.15 -3.03
CA ASP A 46 9.65 -0.89 -2.94
C ASP A 46 8.43 -0.99 -2.00
N THR A 47 8.61 -1.56 -0.81
CA THR A 47 7.52 -1.79 0.17
C THR A 47 7.87 -1.29 1.57
N GLU A 48 8.69 -0.26 1.68
CA GLU A 48 9.24 0.22 2.95
C GLU A 48 8.16 0.73 3.91
N VAL A 49 7.12 1.40 3.41
CA VAL A 49 6.03 1.92 4.25
C VAL A 49 5.15 0.77 4.73
N LEU A 50 4.79 -0.17 3.84
CA LEU A 50 4.03 -1.37 4.18
C LEU A 50 4.78 -2.24 5.21
N GLN A 51 6.10 -2.37 5.09
CA GLN A 51 6.94 -3.05 6.08
C GLN A 51 6.85 -2.38 7.45
N ARG A 52 7.00 -1.05 7.51
CA ARG A 52 6.94 -0.32 8.78
C ARG A 52 5.56 -0.42 9.44
N LEU A 53 4.48 -0.24 8.67
CA LEU A 53 3.11 -0.37 9.15
C LEU A 53 2.82 -1.78 9.69
N SER A 54 3.26 -2.81 8.98
CA SER A 54 3.16 -4.21 9.41
C SER A 54 3.90 -4.45 10.74
N CYS A 55 5.13 -3.95 10.89
CA CYS A 55 5.89 -4.09 12.14
C CYS A 55 5.28 -3.29 13.30
N MET A 56 4.69 -2.12 13.03
CA MET A 56 3.97 -1.35 14.05
C MET A 56 2.75 -2.10 14.57
N ALA A 57 2.00 -2.78 13.69
CA ALA A 57 0.86 -3.59 14.09
C ALA A 57 1.26 -4.74 15.02
N ILE A 58 2.38 -5.42 14.72
CA ILE A 58 2.97 -6.46 15.59
C ILE A 58 3.37 -5.89 16.95
N LYS A 59 4.13 -4.78 16.94
CA LYS A 59 4.65 -4.17 18.17
C LYS A 59 3.53 -3.65 19.08
N GLY A 60 2.46 -3.15 18.49
CA GLY A 60 1.28 -2.66 19.22
C GLY A 60 0.25 -3.73 19.56
N ASP A 61 0.44 -4.98 19.11
CA ASP A 61 -0.54 -6.08 19.21
C ASP A 61 -1.98 -5.64 18.87
N MET A 62 -2.12 -4.90 17.76
CA MET A 62 -3.40 -4.34 17.34
C MET A 62 -3.55 -4.30 15.82
N PHE A 63 -4.79 -4.28 15.36
CA PHE A 63 -5.07 -4.01 13.96
C PHE A 63 -4.67 -2.57 13.63
N LEU A 64 -4.06 -2.37 12.48
CA LEU A 64 -3.63 -1.07 12.01
C LEU A 64 -4.26 -0.80 10.64
N VAL A 65 -4.98 0.31 10.54
CA VAL A 65 -5.52 0.83 9.28
C VAL A 65 -4.80 2.12 8.93
N ALA A 66 -4.26 2.20 7.73
CA ALA A 66 -3.57 3.39 7.24
C ALA A 66 -3.87 3.61 5.76
N ASN A 67 -3.73 4.87 5.34
CA ASN A 67 -3.83 5.29 3.97
C ASN A 67 -2.44 5.64 3.42
N LEU A 68 -2.14 5.18 2.21
CA LEU A 68 -0.93 5.50 1.48
C LEU A 68 -1.14 5.38 -0.03
N GLY A 69 -0.27 6.04 -0.79
CA GLY A 69 -0.14 5.83 -2.22
C GLY A 69 0.46 4.46 -2.53
N THR A 70 -0.13 3.75 -3.48
CA THR A 70 0.43 2.50 -4.02
C THR A 70 0.60 2.55 -5.53
N LYS A 71 1.57 1.78 -6.04
CA LYS A 71 1.82 1.60 -7.47
C LYS A 71 1.65 0.13 -7.87
N GLN A 72 1.11 -0.07 -9.06
CA GLN A 72 1.02 -1.38 -9.72
C GLN A 72 1.52 -1.25 -11.17
N PRO A 73 2.66 -1.86 -11.53
CA PRO A 73 3.13 -1.92 -12.91
C PRO A 73 2.08 -2.58 -13.82
N CYS A 74 2.01 -2.11 -15.06
CA CYS A 74 1.16 -2.69 -16.10
C CYS A 74 1.93 -2.74 -17.43
N HIS A 75 1.46 -3.58 -18.35
CA HIS A 75 2.05 -3.72 -19.68
C HIS A 75 1.24 -2.95 -20.72
N SER A 76 1.86 -2.56 -21.83
CA SER A 76 1.18 -1.91 -22.95
C SER A 76 0.10 -2.77 -23.62
N SER A 77 0.10 -4.08 -23.36
CA SER A 77 -0.96 -4.99 -23.77
C SER A 77 -2.25 -4.84 -22.95
N ASP A 78 -2.19 -4.22 -21.77
CA ASP A 78 -3.36 -3.86 -20.97
C ASP A 78 -3.95 -2.54 -21.52
N PRO A 79 -5.17 -2.55 -22.09
CA PRO A 79 -5.78 -1.36 -22.68
C PRO A 79 -5.98 -0.21 -21.69
N GLY A 80 -6.06 -0.50 -20.38
CA GLY A 80 -6.22 0.51 -19.34
C GLY A 80 -4.90 1.07 -18.81
N CYS A 81 -3.76 0.51 -19.23
CA CYS A 81 -2.47 0.89 -18.68
C CYS A 81 -2.11 2.33 -19.11
N PRO A 82 -1.83 3.23 -18.16
CA PRO A 82 -1.39 4.57 -18.51
C PRO A 82 -0.07 4.56 -19.28
N ASP A 83 0.17 5.59 -20.10
CA ASP A 83 1.39 5.73 -20.93
C ASP A 83 2.70 5.65 -20.13
N ASP A 84 2.63 5.94 -18.85
CA ASP A 84 3.76 5.92 -17.93
C ASP A 84 4.01 4.52 -17.30
N GLY A 85 3.27 3.49 -17.74
CA GLY A 85 3.52 2.07 -17.48
C GLY A 85 3.07 1.56 -16.10
N ARG A 86 2.26 2.34 -15.37
CA ARG A 86 1.78 1.96 -14.04
C ARG A 86 0.45 2.61 -13.66
N TYR A 87 -0.32 1.86 -12.89
CA TYR A 87 -1.41 2.42 -12.11
C TYR A 87 -0.88 2.98 -10.79
N GLN A 88 -1.52 4.06 -10.34
CA GLN A 88 -1.25 4.72 -9.06
C GLN A 88 -2.58 4.87 -8.32
N PHE A 89 -2.62 4.52 -7.04
CA PHE A 89 -3.87 4.51 -6.28
C PHE A 89 -3.68 5.12 -4.89
N ASN A 90 -4.63 5.97 -4.49
CA ASN A 90 -4.91 6.21 -3.08
C ASN A 90 -5.48 4.90 -2.49
N THR A 91 -4.80 4.36 -1.48
CA THR A 91 -5.05 3.01 -0.99
C THR A 91 -5.13 2.99 0.53
N ASN A 92 -6.24 2.48 1.07
CA ASN A 92 -6.30 2.03 2.46
C ASN A 92 -5.73 0.61 2.55
N VAL A 93 -4.94 0.34 3.57
CA VAL A 93 -4.42 -0.99 3.90
C VAL A 93 -4.78 -1.34 5.34
N VAL A 94 -5.03 -2.63 5.59
CA VAL A 94 -5.34 -3.16 6.91
C VAL A 94 -4.34 -4.25 7.26
N PHE A 95 -3.62 -4.07 8.36
CA PHE A 95 -2.77 -5.08 8.96
C PHE A 95 -3.44 -5.68 10.18
N SER A 96 -3.38 -7.01 10.32
CA SER A 96 -3.75 -7.69 11.56
C SER A 96 -2.75 -7.37 12.66
N ASN A 97 -3.09 -7.70 13.91
CA ASN A 97 -2.15 -7.63 15.04
C ASN A 97 -0.91 -8.52 14.87
N LYS A 98 -0.94 -9.50 13.96
CA LYS A 98 0.24 -10.30 13.59
C LYS A 98 1.10 -9.64 12.50
N GLY A 99 0.70 -8.47 11.98
CA GLY A 99 1.38 -7.76 10.90
C GLY A 99 1.04 -8.27 9.49
N THR A 100 0.14 -9.23 9.35
CA THR A 100 -0.28 -9.74 8.04
C THR A 100 -1.18 -8.72 7.36
N LEU A 101 -0.93 -8.42 6.08
CA LEU A 101 -1.84 -7.63 5.26
C LEU A 101 -3.13 -8.44 5.04
N VAL A 102 -4.24 -7.99 5.63
CA VAL A 102 -5.53 -8.72 5.60
C VAL A 102 -6.54 -8.12 4.65
N ASP A 103 -6.42 -6.82 4.35
CA ASP A 103 -7.30 -6.16 3.40
C ASP A 103 -6.66 -4.92 2.78
N ARG A 104 -7.20 -4.49 1.65
CA ARG A 104 -6.92 -3.19 1.04
C ARG A 104 -8.11 -2.66 0.26
N TYR A 105 -8.20 -1.35 0.18
CA TYR A 105 -9.20 -0.66 -0.63
C TYR A 105 -8.55 0.44 -1.46
N ARG A 106 -8.84 0.47 -2.76
CA ARG A 106 -8.44 1.56 -3.66
C ARG A 106 -9.58 2.55 -3.76
N LYS A 107 -9.33 3.84 -3.51
CA LYS A 107 -10.35 4.89 -3.55
C LYS A 107 -11.02 4.92 -4.94
N HIS A 108 -12.33 4.74 -4.97
CA HIS A 108 -13.11 4.71 -6.22
C HIS A 108 -13.53 6.11 -6.69
N ASN A 109 -14.04 6.92 -5.75
CA ASN A 109 -14.43 8.30 -6.00
C ASN A 109 -13.30 9.21 -5.52
N LEU A 110 -12.56 9.79 -6.48
CA LEU A 110 -11.43 10.68 -6.22
C LEU A 110 -11.90 12.07 -5.80
#